data_AF-A0A969HPM0-F1
#
_entry.id   AF-A0A969HPM0-F1
#
_cell.length_a   1.000
_cell.length_b   1.000
_cell.length_c   1.000
_cell.angle_alpha   90.00
_cell.angle_beta   90.00
_cell.angle_gamma   90.00
#
_symmetry.space_group_name_H-M   'P 1'
#
loop_
_entity.id
_entity.type
_entity.pdbx_description
1 polymer ?
#
loop_
_entity_poly.entity_id
_entity_poly.type
_entity_poly.pdbx_seq_one_letter_code
_entity_poly.pdbx_strand_id
1 'polypeptide(L)'
;MEQHPTLDNYIFSFSRVQRIIVGISVLLLVGSMLAACATAQQEDTNIAVDSETLDPAASTNEGLDDPTLDDELPDNALDAVPNELETPEPNEVDSPQFGPTPEPAAATVGDINDDSEGYRGDQVSVVGNITEVLNERIFRLQDPGIVNTDDVLVVFSESTVLVNEGNMVLIRGVVRDFDPEGVQEYAGAGLLDDLFGGYDPAVVIYAESIENAPGTATSPITINEIFEAPMAYIGQPVNLTGVVSNVYSDQVFQLEDENMLTNAAIIVIFRDAASDLTFTVGLDMVVEGHVTTLAEAESALDGDMPDEVPVDYQNFPVILADTITPGAD
;
A
#
# COMPACT_ATOMS: atom_id res chain seq x y z
N MET A 1 58.98 36.62 -0.40
CA MET A 1 58.53 35.41 0.32
C MET A 1 57.47 34.78 -0.55
N GLU A 2 57.91 33.97 -1.51
CA GLU A 2 57.05 33.20 -2.40
C GLU A 2 56.75 31.86 -1.71
N GLN A 3 55.47 31.57 -1.49
CA GLN A 3 55.03 30.27 -0.98
C GLN A 3 54.71 29.38 -2.18
N HIS A 4 55.50 28.32 -2.34
CA HIS A 4 55.23 27.23 -3.27
C HIS A 4 54.11 26.34 -2.71
N PRO A 5 53.08 25.98 -3.50
CA PRO A 5 52.14 24.93 -3.13
C PRO A 5 52.81 23.55 -3.22
N THR A 6 52.64 22.75 -2.17
CA THR A 6 53.12 21.37 -2.05
C THR A 6 52.23 20.39 -2.84
N LEU A 7 52.89 19.42 -3.45
CA LEU A 7 52.42 18.52 -4.51
C LEU A 7 51.84 17.19 -3.96
N ASP A 8 51.02 17.24 -2.91
CA ASP A 8 50.54 16.03 -2.21
C ASP A 8 49.07 15.66 -2.48
N ASN A 9 48.49 16.03 -3.64
CA ASN A 9 47.08 15.74 -3.92
C ASN A 9 46.80 15.19 -5.32
N TYR A 10 47.59 14.19 -5.76
CA TYR A 10 47.41 13.52 -7.05
C TYR A 10 47.46 11.99 -6.99
N ILE A 11 46.93 11.38 -5.93
CA ILE A 11 46.72 9.92 -5.88
C ILE A 11 45.34 9.64 -5.30
N PHE A 12 44.29 9.68 -6.12
CA PHE A 12 43.06 8.89 -5.98
C PHE A 12 42.13 9.19 -7.17
N SER A 13 42.51 8.77 -8.38
CA SER A 13 41.61 8.81 -9.54
C SER A 13 41.96 7.73 -10.56
N PHE A 14 41.96 6.46 -10.16
CA PHE A 14 41.98 5.33 -11.10
C PHE A 14 41.37 4.09 -10.44
N SER A 15 40.05 4.05 -10.21
CA SER A 15 39.36 2.78 -9.86
C SER A 15 37.85 2.78 -10.17
N ARG A 16 37.41 3.37 -11.28
CA ARG A 16 36.01 3.22 -11.73
C ARG A 16 35.82 2.92 -13.22
N VAL A 17 36.89 2.81 -14.02
CA VAL A 17 36.78 2.60 -15.49
C VAL A 17 37.03 1.14 -15.92
N GLN A 18 37.29 0.22 -14.99
CA GLN A 18 37.67 -1.16 -15.34
C GLN A 18 36.67 -2.26 -14.93
N ARG A 19 35.42 -1.92 -14.59
CA ARG A 19 34.33 -2.90 -14.35
C ARG A 19 33.23 -2.94 -15.41
N ILE A 20 33.30 -2.10 -16.44
CA ILE A 20 32.27 -2.06 -17.50
C ILE A 20 32.55 -3.06 -18.65
N ILE A 21 33.79 -3.58 -18.79
CA ILE A 21 34.15 -4.41 -19.96
C ILE A 21 33.99 -5.92 -19.72
N VAL A 22 33.73 -6.39 -18.49
CA VAL A 22 33.55 -7.83 -18.22
C VAL A 22 32.08 -8.27 -18.15
N GLY A 23 31.14 -7.34 -17.92
CA GLY A 23 29.70 -7.67 -17.85
C GLY A 23 29.03 -7.91 -19.20
N ILE A 24 29.53 -7.29 -20.28
CA ILE A 24 28.90 -7.37 -21.62
C ILE A 24 29.21 -8.71 -22.33
N SER A 25 30.23 -9.45 -21.89
CA SER A 25 30.60 -10.73 -22.52
C SER A 25 29.78 -11.94 -22.04
N VAL A 26 29.00 -11.82 -20.95
CA VAL A 26 28.17 -12.93 -20.44
C VAL A 26 26.72 -12.86 -20.95
N LEU A 27 26.25 -11.69 -21.40
CA LEU A 27 24.89 -11.54 -21.95
C LEU A 27 24.74 -12.00 -23.41
N LEU A 28 25.84 -12.30 -24.11
CA LEU A 28 25.82 -12.78 -25.50
C LEU A 28 25.84 -14.31 -25.65
N LEU A 29 25.82 -15.08 -24.55
CA LEU A 29 25.86 -16.55 -24.59
C LEU A 29 24.57 -17.24 -24.12
N VAL A 30 23.55 -16.48 -23.71
CA VAL A 30 22.22 -17.03 -23.37
C VAL A 30 21.16 -16.71 -24.44
N GLY A 31 21.47 -15.82 -25.39
CA GLY A 31 20.55 -15.38 -26.45
C GLY A 31 20.40 -16.30 -27.67
N SER A 32 20.74 -17.58 -27.59
CA SER A 32 20.71 -18.49 -28.76
C SER A 32 19.97 -19.82 -28.55
N MET A 33 19.14 -19.95 -27.50
CA MET A 33 18.28 -21.13 -27.31
C MET A 33 16.75 -20.88 -27.28
N LEU A 34 16.27 -19.66 -27.57
CA LEU A 34 14.82 -19.38 -27.63
C LEU A 34 14.33 -19.01 -29.06
N ALA A 35 14.73 -19.79 -30.07
CA ALA A 35 14.22 -19.63 -31.44
C ALA A 35 13.83 -20.97 -32.10
N ALA A 36 13.32 -21.93 -31.32
CA ALA A 36 12.84 -23.21 -31.84
C ALA A 36 11.69 -23.81 -31.01
N CYS A 37 10.59 -23.09 -30.83
CA CYS A 37 9.30 -23.70 -30.49
C CYS A 37 8.14 -22.76 -30.84
N ALA A 38 7.96 -22.53 -32.14
CA ALA A 38 6.78 -21.85 -32.66
C ALA A 38 6.24 -22.65 -33.85
N THR A 39 5.76 -23.87 -33.60
CA THR A 39 4.83 -24.54 -34.51
C THR A 39 4.12 -25.70 -33.80
N ALA A 40 2.80 -25.79 -34.02
CA ALA A 40 1.88 -26.86 -33.65
C ALA A 40 1.16 -26.73 -32.30
N GLN A 41 0.02 -26.04 -32.29
CA GLN A 41 -1.27 -26.70 -32.06
C GLN A 41 -2.42 -25.73 -32.38
N GLN A 42 -2.92 -25.84 -33.62
CA GLN A 42 -4.24 -25.35 -33.98
C GLN A 42 -5.07 -26.62 -34.23
N GLU A 43 -5.64 -27.16 -33.16
CA GLU A 43 -6.66 -28.20 -33.25
C GLU A 43 -8.01 -27.59 -32.88
N ASP A 44 -8.87 -27.59 -33.88
CA ASP A 44 -10.32 -27.52 -33.85
C ASP A 44 -10.93 -28.01 -32.52
N THR A 45 -11.55 -27.10 -31.78
CA THR A 45 -12.70 -27.44 -30.95
C THR A 45 -13.82 -26.44 -31.21
N ASN A 46 -14.50 -26.69 -32.33
CA ASN A 46 -15.82 -26.18 -32.61
C ASN A 46 -16.82 -26.88 -31.66
N ILE A 47 -16.92 -26.39 -30.42
CA ILE A 47 -17.95 -26.82 -29.48
C ILE A 47 -19.12 -25.86 -29.63
N ALA A 48 -20.13 -26.30 -30.38
CA ALA A 48 -21.46 -25.73 -30.35
C ALA A 48 -22.03 -25.94 -28.94
N VAL A 49 -22.09 -24.87 -28.15
CA VAL A 49 -22.82 -24.86 -26.88
C VAL A 49 -24.25 -24.46 -27.21
N ASP A 50 -25.15 -25.45 -27.13
CA ASP A 50 -26.59 -25.26 -27.18
C ASP A 50 -27.03 -24.21 -26.16
N SER A 51 -27.71 -23.19 -26.66
CA SER A 51 -28.31 -22.13 -25.86
C SER A 51 -29.59 -22.65 -25.22
N GLU A 52 -29.47 -23.39 -24.11
CA GLU A 52 -30.64 -23.72 -23.30
C GLU A 52 -31.19 -22.44 -22.67
N THR A 53 -32.41 -22.13 -23.09
CA THR A 53 -33.21 -21.00 -22.69
C THR A 53 -33.74 -21.29 -21.29
N LEU A 54 -33.14 -20.69 -20.26
CA LEU A 54 -33.67 -20.79 -18.90
C LEU A 54 -34.80 -19.76 -18.72
N ASP A 55 -36.00 -20.30 -18.51
CA ASP A 55 -37.21 -19.61 -18.11
C ASP A 55 -37.00 -18.77 -16.85
N PRO A 56 -37.34 -17.46 -16.84
CA PRO A 56 -37.46 -16.70 -15.61
C PRO A 56 -38.79 -17.06 -14.93
N ALA A 57 -38.75 -18.02 -14.02
CA ALA A 57 -39.86 -18.28 -13.11
C ALA A 57 -40.04 -17.07 -12.18
N ALA A 58 -41.22 -16.45 -12.31
CA ALA A 58 -41.72 -15.38 -11.48
C ALA A 58 -41.67 -15.78 -9.99
N SER A 59 -40.84 -15.07 -9.21
CA SER A 59 -40.96 -15.07 -7.75
C SER A 59 -41.78 -13.85 -7.34
N THR A 60 -43.02 -14.15 -6.97
CA THR A 60 -43.97 -13.21 -6.39
C THR A 60 -43.71 -13.25 -4.89
N ASN A 61 -43.09 -12.22 -4.32
CA ASN A 61 -43.02 -12.09 -2.87
C ASN A 61 -43.96 -10.96 -2.44
N GLU A 62 -45.14 -11.40 -2.04
CA GLU A 62 -46.14 -10.67 -1.28
C GLU A 62 -45.46 -10.08 -0.03
N GLY A 63 -45.63 -8.79 0.23
CA GLY A 63 -46.62 -8.41 1.23
C GLY A 63 -46.09 -8.66 2.64
N LEU A 64 -45.18 -7.80 3.11
CA LEU A 64 -44.95 -7.66 4.55
C LEU A 64 -45.42 -6.28 4.97
N ASP A 65 -46.55 -6.34 5.66
CA ASP A 65 -47.22 -5.27 6.35
C ASP A 65 -46.24 -4.46 7.21
N ASP A 66 -46.32 -3.15 7.05
CA ASP A 66 -45.72 -2.10 7.86
C ASP A 66 -46.53 -1.97 9.18
N PRO A 67 -46.00 -2.39 10.34
CA PRO A 67 -46.61 -2.04 11.61
C PRO A 67 -46.13 -0.63 11.99
N THR A 68 -47.00 0.34 11.74
CA THR A 68 -47.00 1.66 12.36
C THR A 68 -46.85 1.51 13.89
N LEU A 69 -45.64 1.67 14.40
CA LEU A 69 -45.38 1.91 15.81
C LEU A 69 -45.44 3.42 16.05
N ASP A 70 -46.68 3.89 16.23
CA ASP A 70 -46.99 5.10 17.00
C ASP A 70 -46.59 4.84 18.45
N ASP A 71 -45.34 5.11 18.81
CA ASP A 71 -44.95 5.28 20.21
C ASP A 71 -45.01 6.77 20.56
N GLU A 72 -46.15 7.13 21.15
CA GLU A 72 -46.37 8.40 21.83
C GLU A 72 -45.29 8.60 22.91
N LEU A 73 -44.39 9.55 22.68
CA LEU A 73 -43.52 10.08 23.73
C LEU A 73 -44.40 10.73 24.80
N PRO A 74 -44.36 10.30 26.07
CA PRO A 74 -45.03 11.04 27.12
C PRO A 74 -44.31 12.37 27.37
N ASP A 75 -45.01 13.45 27.02
CA ASP A 75 -44.80 14.79 27.57
C ASP A 75 -44.90 14.72 29.10
N ASN A 76 -43.76 14.54 29.78
CA ASN A 76 -43.75 14.53 31.23
C ASN A 76 -42.62 15.39 31.81
N ALA A 77 -43.08 16.47 32.43
CA ALA A 77 -42.52 17.10 33.62
C ALA A 77 -41.13 17.76 33.49
N LEU A 78 -41.15 18.92 32.84
CA LEU A 78 -40.38 20.09 33.26
C LEU A 78 -40.82 20.52 34.66
N ASP A 79 -40.35 19.83 35.69
CA ASP A 79 -40.36 20.35 37.07
C ASP A 79 -38.94 20.76 37.47
N ALA A 80 -38.83 22.05 37.75
CA ALA A 80 -37.60 22.73 38.12
C ALA A 80 -37.01 22.18 39.42
N VAL A 81 -35.80 21.62 39.34
CA VAL A 81 -34.93 21.42 40.50
C VAL A 81 -33.84 22.50 40.45
N PRO A 82 -33.86 23.51 41.34
CA PRO A 82 -32.71 24.38 41.53
C PRO A 82 -31.71 23.62 42.40
N ASN A 83 -30.87 22.80 41.77
CA ASN A 83 -29.67 22.29 42.43
C ASN A 83 -28.53 23.25 42.07
N GLU A 84 -28.29 24.23 42.94
CA GLU A 84 -27.00 24.89 43.06
C GLU A 84 -26.00 23.82 43.52
N LEU A 85 -25.53 23.02 42.56
CA LEU A 85 -24.33 22.21 42.71
C LEU A 85 -23.18 23.20 42.84
N GLU A 86 -22.79 23.46 44.08
CA GLU A 86 -21.48 24.00 44.40
C GLU A 86 -20.46 23.09 43.70
N THR A 87 -19.92 23.55 42.57
CA THR A 87 -18.83 22.88 41.88
C THR A 87 -17.70 22.79 42.90
N PRO A 88 -17.34 21.59 43.39
CA PRO A 88 -16.15 21.49 44.22
C PRO A 88 -15.00 22.04 43.38
N GLU A 89 -14.27 23.01 43.93
CA GLU A 89 -13.02 23.45 43.33
C GLU A 89 -12.22 22.18 43.01
N PRO A 90 -11.76 21.99 41.76
CA PRO A 90 -11.07 20.79 41.37
C PRO A 90 -9.83 20.69 42.26
N ASN A 91 -9.90 19.80 43.25
CA ASN A 91 -8.72 19.40 44.01
C ASN A 91 -7.70 19.02 42.95
N GLU A 92 -6.53 19.67 42.99
CA GLU A 92 -5.36 19.28 42.20
C GLU A 92 -4.98 17.86 42.66
N VAL A 93 -5.70 16.87 42.14
CA VAL A 93 -5.34 15.46 42.27
C VAL A 93 -4.08 15.35 41.46
N ASP A 94 -2.96 15.37 42.17
CA ASP A 94 -1.61 15.14 41.68
C ASP A 94 -1.66 14.02 40.65
N SER A 95 -1.60 14.39 39.36
CA SER A 95 -1.81 13.47 38.26
C SER A 95 -0.85 12.30 38.48
N PRO A 96 -1.34 11.04 38.50
CA PRO A 96 -0.46 9.91 38.67
C PRO A 96 0.67 10.03 37.65
N GLN A 97 1.89 10.21 38.14
CA GLN A 97 3.08 10.21 37.29
C GLN A 97 3.26 8.77 36.81
N PHE A 98 2.59 8.43 35.71
CA PHE A 98 2.90 7.23 34.97
C PHE A 98 4.35 7.39 34.50
N GLY A 99 5.21 6.46 34.90
CA GLY A 99 6.54 6.34 34.34
C GLY A 99 6.47 6.19 32.81
N PRO A 100 7.59 6.32 32.10
CA PRO A 100 7.61 6.10 30.66
C PRO A 100 6.96 4.74 30.34
N THR A 101 5.97 4.75 29.45
CA THR A 101 5.40 3.52 28.90
C THR A 101 6.54 2.70 28.32
N PRO A 102 6.71 1.43 28.72
CA PRO A 102 7.78 0.59 28.18
C PRO A 102 7.66 0.53 26.66
N GLU A 103 8.79 0.66 25.97
CA GLU A 103 8.85 0.52 24.52
C GLU A 103 8.57 -0.95 24.15
N PRO A 104 7.71 -1.22 23.15
CA PRO A 104 7.39 -2.60 22.75
C PRO A 104 8.64 -3.34 22.30
N ALA A 105 8.69 -4.64 22.57
CA ALA A 105 9.85 -5.46 22.18
C ALA A 105 9.91 -5.59 20.65
N ALA A 106 11.09 -5.35 20.06
CA ALA A 106 11.31 -5.62 18.65
C ALA A 106 11.31 -7.14 18.41
N ALA A 107 10.53 -7.62 17.43
CA ALA A 107 10.42 -9.02 17.07
C ALA A 107 10.36 -9.19 15.54
N THR A 108 10.79 -10.34 15.04
CA THR A 108 10.59 -10.75 13.64
C THR A 108 9.37 -11.67 13.50
N VAL A 109 8.87 -11.84 12.28
CA VAL A 109 7.78 -12.79 12.00
C VAL A 109 8.24 -14.22 12.32
N GLY A 110 9.48 -14.56 11.98
CA GLY A 110 10.11 -15.83 12.31
C GLY A 110 10.17 -16.08 13.83
N ASP A 111 10.59 -15.09 14.63
CA ASP A 111 10.65 -15.24 16.09
C ASP A 111 9.26 -15.54 16.68
N ILE A 112 8.22 -14.86 16.19
CA ILE A 112 6.84 -15.02 16.65
C ILE A 112 6.29 -16.40 16.27
N ASN A 113 6.61 -16.91 15.08
CA ASN A 113 6.18 -18.23 14.64
C ASN A 113 6.95 -19.36 15.36
N ASP A 114 8.25 -19.20 15.54
CA ASP A 114 9.13 -20.20 16.18
C ASP A 114 8.88 -20.31 17.71
N ASP A 115 8.54 -19.20 18.38
CA ASP A 115 8.27 -19.15 19.83
C ASP A 115 6.93 -18.45 20.16
N SER A 116 5.86 -18.89 19.51
CA SER A 116 4.52 -18.32 19.70
C SER A 116 4.02 -18.29 21.16
N GLU A 117 4.42 -19.26 21.99
CA GLU A 117 4.09 -19.27 23.42
C GLU A 117 4.80 -18.14 24.18
N GLY A 118 6.06 -17.85 23.82
CA GLY A 118 6.88 -16.80 24.43
C GLY A 118 6.37 -15.38 24.15
N TYR A 119 5.75 -15.15 22.99
CA TYR A 119 5.25 -13.83 22.59
C TYR A 119 3.76 -13.62 22.91
N ARG A 120 3.03 -14.65 23.34
CA ARG A 120 1.57 -14.56 23.54
C ARG A 120 1.19 -13.53 24.60
N GLY A 121 0.41 -12.54 24.19
CA GLY A 121 -0.05 -11.44 25.04
C GLY A 121 0.96 -10.28 25.16
N ASP A 122 2.16 -10.41 24.58
CA ASP A 122 3.15 -9.35 24.58
C ASP A 122 2.85 -8.31 23.50
N GLN A 123 3.21 -7.06 23.81
CA GLN A 123 3.22 -5.98 22.85
C GLN A 123 4.53 -6.01 22.06
N VAL A 124 4.42 -6.16 20.75
CA VAL A 124 5.55 -6.32 19.83
C VAL A 124 5.61 -5.18 18.82
N SER A 125 6.81 -4.94 18.31
CA SER A 125 7.07 -4.10 17.15
C SER A 125 7.73 -4.95 16.06
N VAL A 126 7.05 -5.13 14.93
CA VAL A 126 7.45 -6.04 13.85
C VAL A 126 7.60 -5.26 12.55
N VAL A 127 8.70 -5.47 11.83
CA VAL A 127 8.90 -4.94 10.47
C VAL A 127 8.78 -6.10 9.49
N GLY A 128 7.96 -5.96 8.46
CA GLY A 128 7.78 -7.00 7.46
C GLY A 128 7.17 -6.51 6.15
N ASN A 129 7.20 -7.37 5.14
CA ASN A 129 6.52 -7.16 3.86
C ASN A 129 5.11 -7.72 3.91
N ILE A 130 4.15 -6.99 3.36
CA ILE A 130 2.80 -7.49 3.12
C ILE A 130 2.86 -8.45 1.94
N THR A 131 2.53 -9.72 2.15
CA THR A 131 2.60 -10.74 1.08
C THR A 131 1.26 -11.00 0.41
N GLU A 132 0.16 -10.77 1.13
CA GLU A 132 -1.20 -10.99 0.67
C GLU A 132 -2.14 -10.08 1.44
N VAL A 133 -3.02 -9.37 0.73
CA VAL A 133 -4.08 -8.56 1.34
C VAL A 133 -5.40 -9.32 1.22
N LEU A 134 -5.90 -9.83 2.34
CA LEU A 134 -7.15 -10.58 2.38
C LEU A 134 -8.36 -9.65 2.32
N ASN A 135 -8.24 -8.46 2.94
CA ASN A 135 -9.15 -7.34 2.80
C ASN A 135 -8.51 -6.05 3.35
N GLU A 136 -9.28 -4.96 3.42
CA GLU A 136 -8.86 -3.65 3.92
C GLU A 136 -8.36 -3.62 5.37
N ARG A 137 -8.51 -4.71 6.15
CA ARG A 137 -8.22 -4.79 7.59
C ARG A 137 -7.38 -6.00 7.99
N ILE A 138 -7.14 -6.90 7.04
CA ILE A 138 -6.48 -8.18 7.26
C ILE A 138 -5.52 -8.44 6.13
N PHE A 139 -4.27 -8.70 6.50
CA PHE A 139 -3.22 -9.04 5.55
C PHE A 139 -2.21 -9.98 6.21
N ARG A 140 -1.38 -10.61 5.37
CA ARG A 140 -0.29 -11.47 5.81
C ARG A 140 1.02 -10.72 5.75
N LEU A 141 1.82 -10.87 6.80
CA LEU A 141 3.10 -10.21 6.96
C LEU A 141 4.22 -11.26 6.99
N GLN A 142 5.28 -11.02 6.22
CA GLN A 142 6.47 -11.87 6.14
C GLN A 142 7.73 -11.08 6.48
N ASP A 143 8.75 -11.76 7.00
CA ASP A 143 10.05 -11.13 7.25
C ASP A 143 10.72 -10.59 5.96
N PRO A 144 11.41 -9.44 6.05
CA PRO A 144 12.07 -8.85 4.89
C PRO A 144 13.24 -9.71 4.41
N GLY A 145 13.25 -10.03 3.11
CA GLY A 145 14.37 -10.72 2.45
C GLY A 145 14.44 -12.24 2.69
N ILE A 146 13.43 -12.81 3.36
CA ILE A 146 13.33 -14.26 3.57
C ILE A 146 12.26 -14.82 2.62
N VAL A 147 12.61 -15.82 1.81
CA VAL A 147 11.69 -16.49 0.87
C VAL A 147 10.98 -17.69 1.52
N ASN A 148 10.97 -17.74 2.86
CA ASN A 148 10.35 -18.82 3.62
C ASN A 148 8.84 -18.58 3.70
N THR A 149 8.06 -19.65 3.88
CA THR A 149 6.59 -19.58 3.94
C THR A 149 6.04 -19.07 5.27
N ASP A 150 6.90 -18.60 6.17
CA ASP A 150 6.48 -18.17 7.49
C ASP A 150 5.92 -16.75 7.38
N ASP A 151 4.61 -16.65 7.54
CA ASP A 151 3.90 -15.39 7.69
C ASP A 151 3.09 -15.38 8.97
N VAL A 152 2.71 -14.19 9.37
CA VAL A 152 1.79 -13.95 10.48
C VAL A 152 0.59 -13.17 9.96
N LEU A 153 -0.59 -13.54 10.42
CA LEU A 153 -1.80 -12.79 10.14
C LEU A 153 -1.79 -11.50 10.95
N VAL A 154 -2.07 -10.38 10.30
CA VAL A 154 -2.17 -9.07 10.95
C VAL A 154 -3.60 -8.57 10.77
N VAL A 155 -4.20 -8.15 11.88
CA VAL A 155 -5.57 -7.65 11.93
C VAL A 155 -5.56 -6.28 12.60
N PHE A 156 -6.24 -5.30 12.00
CA PHE A 156 -6.36 -3.96 12.57
C PHE A 156 -7.82 -3.48 12.51
N SER A 157 -8.20 -2.65 13.47
CA SER A 157 -9.55 -2.07 13.54
C SER A 157 -9.67 -0.79 12.72
N GLU A 158 -8.59 0.00 12.69
CA GLU A 158 -8.49 1.29 12.00
C GLU A 158 -7.05 1.45 11.47
N SER A 159 -6.90 1.88 10.22
CA SER A 159 -5.61 2.29 9.66
C SER A 159 -5.81 3.48 8.73
N THR A 160 -4.89 4.43 8.80
CA THR A 160 -4.74 5.48 7.79
C THR A 160 -3.68 5.12 6.75
N VAL A 161 -2.94 4.02 6.96
CA VAL A 161 -1.90 3.55 6.05
C VAL A 161 -2.51 2.63 5.01
N LEU A 162 -2.21 2.92 3.74
CA LEU A 162 -2.60 2.09 2.62
C LEU A 162 -1.80 0.76 2.64
N VAL A 163 -2.54 -0.34 2.77
CA VAL A 163 -1.97 -1.69 2.84
C VAL A 163 -2.05 -2.30 1.44
N ASN A 164 -0.91 -2.33 0.74
CA ASN A 164 -0.77 -3.00 -0.55
C ASN A 164 0.24 -4.15 -0.44
N GLU A 165 0.06 -5.18 -1.26
CA GLU A 165 1.05 -6.25 -1.39
C GLU A 165 2.42 -5.69 -1.80
N GLY A 166 3.49 -6.25 -1.24
CA GLY A 166 4.86 -5.80 -1.42
C GLY A 166 5.28 -4.63 -0.53
N ASN A 167 4.35 -3.92 0.11
CA ASN A 167 4.70 -2.83 1.02
C ASN A 167 5.40 -3.35 2.26
N MET A 168 6.45 -2.65 2.68
CA MET A 168 7.14 -2.93 3.93
C MET A 168 6.65 -1.99 5.03
N VAL A 169 6.11 -2.56 6.09
CA VAL A 169 5.42 -1.86 7.18
C VAL A 169 6.04 -2.17 8.53
N LEU A 170 5.95 -1.21 9.43
CA LEU A 170 6.21 -1.34 10.87
C LEU A 170 4.87 -1.47 11.57
N ILE A 171 4.65 -2.61 12.22
CA ILE A 171 3.44 -2.91 12.97
C ILE A 171 3.77 -2.89 14.45
N ARG A 172 2.94 -2.19 15.23
CA ARG A 172 2.91 -2.33 16.69
C ARG A 172 1.57 -2.91 17.09
N GLY A 173 1.59 -3.95 17.92
CA GLY A 173 0.38 -4.67 18.29
C GLY A 173 0.62 -5.73 19.34
N VAL A 174 -0.43 -6.48 19.64
CA VAL A 174 -0.40 -7.57 20.62
C VAL A 174 -0.51 -8.92 19.91
N VAL A 175 0.40 -9.83 20.21
CA VAL A 175 0.35 -11.20 19.68
C VAL A 175 -0.70 -12.02 20.44
N ARG A 176 -1.58 -12.70 19.73
CA ARG A 176 -2.60 -13.58 20.30
C ARG A 176 -2.69 -14.90 19.55
N ASP A 177 -3.33 -15.88 20.18
CA ASP A 177 -3.77 -17.07 19.47
C ASP A 177 -4.74 -16.68 18.36
N PHE A 178 -4.65 -17.39 17.24
CA PHE A 178 -5.66 -17.24 16.20
C PHE A 178 -7.01 -17.75 16.71
N ASP A 179 -7.97 -16.83 16.74
CA ASP A 179 -9.36 -17.10 17.06
C ASP A 179 -10.23 -16.45 16.00
N PRO A 180 -10.86 -17.21 15.10
CA PRO A 180 -11.69 -16.67 14.02
C PRO A 180 -12.78 -15.72 14.53
N GLU A 181 -13.38 -16.02 15.68
CA GLU A 181 -14.43 -15.19 16.28
C GLU A 181 -13.85 -13.85 16.73
N GLY A 182 -12.72 -13.86 17.46
CA GLY A 182 -12.02 -12.64 17.89
C GLY A 182 -11.50 -11.79 16.73
N VAL A 183 -11.02 -12.43 15.65
CA VAL A 183 -10.56 -11.72 14.44
C VAL A 183 -11.74 -11.03 13.75
N GLN A 184 -12.89 -11.71 13.63
CA GLN A 184 -14.10 -11.13 13.06
C GLN A 184 -14.66 -9.99 13.92
N GLU A 185 -14.65 -10.13 15.25
CA GLU A 185 -15.06 -9.07 16.16
C GLU A 185 -14.18 -7.83 16.02
N TYR A 186 -12.86 -8.02 15.97
CA TYR A 186 -11.90 -6.90 15.94
C TYR A 186 -11.81 -6.23 14.56
N ALA A 187 -11.82 -7.00 13.48
CA ALA A 187 -11.83 -6.47 12.11
C ALA A 187 -13.20 -5.86 11.75
N GLY A 188 -14.28 -6.28 12.40
CA GLY A 188 -15.65 -5.90 12.09
C GLY A 188 -16.42 -6.97 11.32
N ALA A 189 -17.75 -6.94 11.46
CA ALA A 189 -18.65 -7.94 10.90
C ALA A 189 -18.58 -7.96 9.36
N GLY A 190 -18.29 -9.13 8.78
CA GLY A 190 -18.26 -9.31 7.32
C GLY A 190 -17.15 -10.20 6.78
N LEU A 191 -16.27 -10.75 7.63
CA LEU A 191 -15.33 -11.78 7.18
C LEU A 191 -16.10 -12.99 6.68
N LEU A 192 -15.93 -13.30 5.39
CA LEU A 192 -16.49 -14.49 4.78
C LEU A 192 -15.75 -15.71 5.37
N ASP A 193 -16.48 -16.73 5.82
CA ASP A 193 -15.93 -18.00 6.31
C ASP A 193 -14.89 -18.62 5.34
N ASP A 194 -14.97 -18.23 4.06
CA ASP A 194 -14.08 -18.66 2.99
C ASP A 194 -12.66 -18.07 3.05
N LEU A 195 -12.45 -16.91 3.70
CA LEU A 195 -11.14 -16.24 3.75
C LEU A 195 -10.07 -17.05 4.48
N PHE A 196 -10.49 -17.92 5.40
CA PHE A 196 -9.58 -18.77 6.18
C PHE A 196 -9.54 -20.22 5.69
N GLY A 197 -10.14 -20.51 4.54
CA GLY A 197 -10.19 -21.85 3.96
C GLY A 197 -8.80 -22.42 3.68
N GLY A 198 -8.29 -23.27 4.56
CA GLY A 198 -6.97 -23.90 4.42
C GLY A 198 -5.82 -23.12 5.06
N TYR A 199 -6.12 -22.02 5.74
CA TYR A 199 -5.16 -21.28 6.56
C TYR A 199 -5.37 -21.67 8.04
N ASP A 200 -4.32 -22.17 8.67
CA ASP A 200 -4.32 -22.59 10.08
C ASP A 200 -3.14 -21.88 10.79
N PRO A 201 -3.20 -20.55 10.96
CA PRO A 201 -2.13 -19.82 11.62
C PRO A 201 -2.15 -20.14 13.11
N ALA A 202 -0.98 -20.33 13.70
CA ALA A 202 -0.88 -20.53 15.14
C ALA A 202 -1.17 -19.22 15.91
N VAL A 203 -0.81 -18.08 15.33
CA VAL A 203 -0.85 -16.77 15.98
C VAL A 203 -1.26 -15.65 15.02
N VAL A 204 -1.77 -14.58 15.60
CA VAL A 204 -2.21 -13.36 14.92
C VAL A 204 -1.71 -12.14 15.70
N ILE A 205 -1.38 -11.06 14.98
CA ILE A 205 -1.04 -9.77 15.58
C ILE A 205 -2.28 -8.87 15.47
N TYR A 206 -2.83 -8.48 16.61
CA TYR A 206 -3.82 -7.42 16.70
C TYR A 206 -3.08 -6.09 16.70
N ALA A 207 -2.96 -5.51 15.52
CA ALA A 207 -2.25 -4.26 15.31
C ALA A 207 -3.01 -3.09 15.92
N GLU A 208 -2.28 -2.27 16.68
CA GLU A 208 -2.71 -1.00 17.26
C GLU A 208 -2.27 0.17 16.38
N SER A 209 -1.12 0.04 15.71
CA SER A 209 -0.63 1.00 14.74
C SER A 209 0.12 0.31 13.60
N ILE A 210 -0.07 0.83 12.40
CA ILE A 210 0.68 0.46 11.21
C ILE A 210 1.33 1.74 10.71
N GLU A 211 2.64 1.68 10.45
CA GLU A 211 3.44 2.77 9.89
C GLU A 211 4.24 2.22 8.71
N ASN A 212 4.63 3.08 7.76
CA ASN A 212 5.64 2.69 6.77
C ASN A 212 6.97 2.43 7.49
N ALA A 213 7.62 1.30 7.22
CA ALA A 213 8.82 0.96 7.98
C ALA A 213 9.96 1.95 7.72
N PRO A 214 10.73 2.36 8.74
CA PRO A 214 11.85 3.27 8.54
C PRO A 214 12.93 2.61 7.66
N GLY A 215 13.34 3.31 6.60
CA GLY A 215 14.32 2.80 5.62
C GLY A 215 13.71 2.15 4.38
N THR A 216 12.37 2.14 4.27
CA THR A 216 11.65 1.77 3.03
C THR A 216 11.49 2.94 2.07
N ALA A 217 12.02 4.12 2.42
CA ALA A 217 12.17 5.23 1.49
C ALA A 217 12.81 4.64 0.23
N THR A 218 11.99 4.44 -0.79
CA THR A 218 12.42 3.76 -1.99
C THR A 218 13.55 4.62 -2.51
N SER A 219 14.68 3.99 -2.87
CA SER A 219 15.73 4.77 -3.51
C SER A 219 15.09 5.51 -4.68
N PRO A 220 15.35 6.81 -4.86
CA PRO A 220 14.69 7.59 -5.88
C PRO A 220 14.92 6.89 -7.22
N ILE A 221 13.82 6.47 -7.84
CA ILE A 221 13.82 5.83 -9.15
C ILE A 221 13.57 6.94 -10.16
N THR A 222 14.28 6.90 -11.28
CA THR A 222 14.02 7.85 -12.36
C THR A 222 12.86 7.38 -13.22
N ILE A 223 12.12 8.32 -13.81
CA ILE A 223 11.04 7.99 -14.75
C ILE A 223 11.61 7.15 -15.91
N ASN A 224 12.81 7.46 -16.38
CA ASN A 224 13.47 6.71 -17.45
C ASN A 224 13.72 5.24 -17.08
N GLU A 225 14.13 4.93 -15.85
CA GLU A 225 14.33 3.53 -15.41
C GLU A 225 13.02 2.72 -15.47
N ILE A 226 11.89 3.33 -15.14
CA ILE A 226 10.57 2.69 -15.26
C ILE A 226 10.24 2.40 -16.73
N PHE A 227 10.52 3.33 -17.65
CA PHE A 227 10.28 3.13 -19.08
C PHE A 227 11.22 2.09 -19.72
N GLU A 228 12.45 1.96 -19.23
CA GLU A 228 13.41 0.97 -19.74
C GLU A 228 13.03 -0.47 -19.35
N ALA A 229 12.39 -0.65 -18.19
CA ALA A 229 12.02 -1.97 -17.67
C ALA A 229 10.64 -1.97 -16.97
N PRO A 230 9.54 -1.63 -17.66
CA PRO A 230 8.24 -1.41 -17.02
C PRO A 230 7.76 -2.63 -16.23
N MET A 231 7.92 -3.83 -16.80
CA MET A 231 7.52 -5.08 -16.16
C MET A 231 8.28 -5.40 -14.87
N ALA A 232 9.45 -4.80 -14.65
CA ALA A 232 10.21 -4.97 -13.40
C ALA A 232 9.66 -4.09 -12.26
N TYR A 233 8.89 -3.06 -12.61
CA TYR A 233 8.38 -2.08 -11.65
C TYR A 233 6.87 -2.17 -11.42
N ILE A 234 6.09 -2.83 -12.29
CA ILE A 234 4.65 -3.05 -12.04
C ILE A 234 4.45 -3.70 -10.66
N GLY A 235 3.57 -3.10 -9.85
CA GLY A 235 3.26 -3.47 -8.47
C GLY A 235 4.32 -3.03 -7.44
N GLN A 236 5.46 -2.49 -7.86
CA GLN A 236 6.51 -2.05 -6.95
C GLN A 236 6.22 -0.65 -6.40
N PRO A 237 6.49 -0.40 -5.10
CA PRO A 237 6.52 0.95 -4.58
C PRO A 237 7.68 1.72 -5.21
N VAL A 238 7.46 3.00 -5.50
CA VAL A 238 8.43 3.91 -6.08
C VAL A 238 8.37 5.27 -5.38
N ASN A 239 9.54 5.92 -5.33
CA ASN A 239 9.66 7.34 -4.98
C ASN A 239 10.26 8.04 -6.20
N LEU A 240 9.49 8.94 -6.80
CA LEU A 240 9.82 9.67 -8.00
C LEU A 240 9.94 11.16 -7.70
N THR A 241 10.92 11.80 -8.29
CA THR A 241 11.05 13.26 -8.31
C THR A 241 10.91 13.76 -9.73
N GLY A 242 10.18 14.85 -9.94
CA GLY A 242 10.04 15.42 -11.28
C GLY A 242 9.26 16.72 -11.28
N VAL A 243 9.07 17.26 -12.49
CA VAL A 243 8.33 18.51 -12.72
C VAL A 243 6.99 18.20 -13.35
N VAL A 244 5.92 18.81 -12.85
CA VAL A 244 4.59 18.69 -13.47
C VAL A 244 4.64 19.34 -14.85
N SER A 245 4.47 18.55 -15.92
CA SER A 245 4.51 19.06 -17.29
C SER A 245 3.13 19.32 -17.88
N ASN A 246 2.12 18.59 -17.41
CA ASN A 246 0.73 18.77 -17.79
C ASN A 246 -0.21 18.41 -16.64
N VAL A 247 -1.39 19.04 -16.58
CA VAL A 247 -2.42 18.76 -15.57
C VAL A 247 -3.73 18.51 -16.32
N TYR A 248 -4.28 17.31 -16.18
CA TYR A 248 -5.53 16.89 -16.83
C TYR A 248 -6.73 17.08 -15.90
N SER A 249 -6.54 16.89 -14.59
CA SER A 249 -7.54 17.10 -13.55
C SER A 249 -6.87 17.32 -12.20
N ASP A 250 -7.67 17.54 -11.15
CA ASP A 250 -7.19 17.65 -9.76
C ASP A 250 -6.63 16.33 -9.20
N GLN A 251 -6.73 15.24 -9.96
CA GLN A 251 -6.24 13.91 -9.57
C GLN A 251 -5.25 13.33 -10.58
N VAL A 252 -5.21 13.85 -11.81
CA VAL A 252 -4.43 13.27 -12.90
C VAL A 252 -3.54 14.34 -13.50
N PHE A 253 -2.24 14.12 -13.44
CA PHE A 253 -1.24 14.99 -14.02
C PHE A 253 -0.08 14.18 -14.61
N GLN A 254 0.75 14.85 -15.39
CA GLN A 254 1.93 14.27 -16.02
C GLN A 254 3.18 14.80 -15.33
N LEU A 255 4.05 13.89 -14.92
CA LEU A 255 5.32 14.19 -14.29
C LEU A 255 6.45 13.91 -15.29
N GLU A 256 7.34 14.87 -15.48
CA GLU A 256 8.55 14.75 -16.31
C GLU A 256 9.79 14.71 -15.43
N ASP A 257 10.81 13.97 -15.88
CA ASP A 257 12.12 13.95 -15.19
C ASP A 257 12.78 15.34 -15.33
N GLU A 258 13.38 15.84 -14.25
CA GLU A 258 14.15 17.09 -14.27
C GLU A 258 15.31 17.03 -15.28
N ASN A 259 15.82 15.83 -15.55
CA ASN A 259 16.85 15.61 -16.56
C ASN A 259 16.25 15.66 -17.97
N MET A 260 16.23 16.87 -18.56
CA MET A 260 15.73 17.19 -19.91
C MET A 260 16.36 16.39 -21.08
N LEU A 261 17.25 15.44 -20.82
CA LEU A 261 17.88 14.62 -21.86
C LEU A 261 16.93 13.55 -22.40
N THR A 262 15.98 13.13 -21.58
CA THR A 262 14.93 12.18 -21.94
C THR A 262 13.61 12.89 -21.79
N ASN A 263 12.85 13.06 -22.87
CA ASN A 263 11.47 13.58 -22.82
C ASN A 263 10.52 12.50 -22.24
N ALA A 264 10.97 11.80 -21.20
CA ALA A 264 10.25 10.74 -20.54
C ALA A 264 9.31 11.38 -19.52
N ALA A 265 8.04 11.04 -19.65
CA ALA A 265 6.98 11.62 -18.86
C ALA A 265 6.00 10.50 -18.46
N ILE A 266 5.59 10.48 -17.20
CA ILE A 266 4.70 9.45 -16.66
C ILE A 266 3.42 10.08 -16.15
N ILE A 267 2.30 9.38 -16.33
CA ILE A 267 1.01 9.80 -15.76
C ILE A 267 1.02 9.42 -14.28
N VAL A 268 0.65 10.38 -13.44
CA VAL A 268 0.47 10.22 -12.00
C VAL A 268 -1.01 10.41 -11.70
N ILE A 269 -1.57 9.47 -10.95
CA ILE A 269 -2.97 9.43 -10.54
C ILE A 269 -3.02 9.45 -9.02
N PHE A 270 -3.65 10.47 -8.45
CA PHE A 270 -3.77 10.68 -7.02
C PHE A 270 -5.23 10.51 -6.59
N ARG A 271 -5.50 9.47 -5.81
CA ARG A 271 -6.88 9.13 -5.44
C ARG A 271 -7.45 10.08 -4.39
N ASP A 272 -6.62 10.53 -3.46
CA ASP A 272 -7.07 11.30 -2.31
C ASP A 272 -7.08 12.81 -2.61
N ALA A 273 -8.05 13.23 -3.42
CA ALA A 273 -8.24 14.63 -3.84
C ALA A 273 -8.53 15.59 -2.67
N ALA A 274 -8.58 15.10 -1.42
CA ALA A 274 -8.80 15.91 -0.22
C ALA A 274 -7.63 16.84 0.14
N SER A 275 -6.49 16.75 -0.56
CA SER A 275 -5.38 17.67 -0.35
C SER A 275 -5.68 19.04 -0.94
N ASP A 276 -5.46 20.13 -0.19
CA ASP A 276 -5.48 21.52 -0.68
C ASP A 276 -4.37 21.83 -1.74
N LEU A 277 -3.78 20.79 -2.33
CA LEU A 277 -2.73 20.89 -3.34
C LEU A 277 -3.36 21.25 -4.69
N THR A 278 -3.00 22.42 -5.21
CA THR A 278 -3.31 22.80 -6.59
C THR A 278 -2.11 22.48 -7.48
N PHE A 279 -2.26 21.52 -8.39
CA PHE A 279 -1.21 21.18 -9.35
C PHE A 279 -1.06 22.30 -10.39
N THR A 280 0.17 22.78 -10.56
CA THR A 280 0.52 23.79 -11.58
C THR A 280 1.68 23.29 -12.42
N VAL A 281 1.61 23.49 -13.73
CA VAL A 281 2.72 23.16 -14.64
C VAL A 281 4.00 23.91 -14.21
N GLY A 282 5.12 23.19 -14.18
CA GLY A 282 6.41 23.69 -13.74
C GLY A 282 6.69 23.51 -12.25
N LEU A 283 5.78 22.89 -11.49
CA LEU A 283 5.98 22.62 -10.07
C LEU A 283 6.82 21.34 -9.88
N ASP A 284 7.90 21.44 -9.10
CA ASP A 284 8.68 20.28 -8.68
C ASP A 284 7.91 19.48 -7.62
N MET A 285 7.87 18.16 -7.79
CA MET A 285 7.09 17.24 -6.96
C MET A 285 7.89 16.00 -6.61
N VAL A 286 7.66 15.51 -5.39
CA VAL A 286 8.04 14.16 -4.94
C VAL A 286 6.76 13.33 -4.86
N VAL A 287 6.73 12.25 -5.61
CA VAL A 287 5.60 11.33 -5.72
C VAL A 287 6.01 9.98 -5.15
N GLU A 288 5.31 9.53 -4.11
CA GLU A 288 5.42 8.19 -3.57
C GLU A 288 4.16 7.41 -3.93
N GLY A 289 4.31 6.19 -4.43
CA GLY A 289 3.19 5.36 -4.86
C GLY A 289 3.65 4.07 -5.53
N HIS A 290 2.81 3.47 -6.36
CA HIS A 290 3.11 2.21 -7.06
C HIS A 290 3.02 2.36 -8.56
N VAL A 291 3.88 1.64 -9.28
CA VAL A 291 3.75 1.53 -10.73
C VAL A 291 2.67 0.52 -11.06
N THR A 292 1.75 0.88 -11.95
CA THR A 292 0.65 0.02 -12.38
C THR A 292 0.38 0.24 -13.87
N THR A 293 -0.57 -0.51 -14.42
CA THR A 293 -1.08 -0.28 -15.77
C THR A 293 -2.19 0.76 -15.75
N LEU A 294 -2.42 1.43 -16.89
CA LEU A 294 -3.51 2.40 -17.00
C LEU A 294 -4.88 1.77 -16.66
N ALA A 295 -5.15 0.56 -17.17
CA ALA A 295 -6.42 -0.12 -16.95
C ALA A 295 -6.70 -0.48 -15.48
N GLU A 296 -5.66 -0.88 -14.73
CA GLU A 296 -5.75 -1.11 -13.29
C GLU A 296 -5.97 0.20 -12.53
N ALA A 297 -5.26 1.26 -12.92
CA ALA A 297 -5.39 2.55 -12.28
C ALA A 297 -6.75 3.22 -12.54
N GLU A 298 -7.30 3.07 -13.75
CA GLU A 298 -8.67 3.47 -14.08
C GLU A 298 -9.69 2.77 -13.18
N SER A 299 -9.49 1.47 -12.92
CA SER A 299 -10.36 0.71 -12.02
C SER A 299 -10.25 1.17 -10.56
N ALA A 300 -9.14 1.79 -10.17
CA ALA A 300 -8.93 2.35 -8.84
C ALA A 300 -9.53 3.75 -8.66
N LEU A 301 -9.82 4.46 -9.75
CA LEU A 301 -10.52 5.74 -9.73
C LEU A 301 -12.03 5.51 -9.55
N ASP A 302 -12.65 6.25 -8.64
CA ASP A 302 -14.12 6.26 -8.45
C ASP A 302 -14.83 7.09 -9.56
N GLY A 303 -14.20 7.25 -10.73
CA GLY A 303 -14.64 8.11 -11.81
C GLY A 303 -13.91 7.83 -13.12
N ASP A 304 -14.45 8.37 -14.21
CA ASP A 304 -13.87 8.20 -15.54
C ASP A 304 -12.54 8.95 -15.68
N MET A 305 -11.56 8.31 -16.31
CA MET A 305 -10.31 8.95 -16.73
C MET A 305 -10.64 10.19 -17.59
N PRO A 306 -9.94 11.32 -17.44
CA PRO A 306 -10.18 12.48 -18.30
C PRO A 306 -9.99 12.11 -19.77
N ASP A 307 -10.94 12.50 -20.63
CA ASP A 307 -10.89 12.30 -22.10
C ASP A 307 -9.61 12.88 -22.75
N GLU A 308 -8.92 13.77 -22.04
CA GLU A 308 -7.72 14.48 -22.48
C GLU A 308 -6.43 13.68 -22.30
N VAL A 309 -6.46 12.54 -21.60
CA VAL A 309 -5.28 11.68 -21.45
C VAL A 309 -4.94 11.07 -22.82
N PRO A 310 -3.70 11.24 -23.33
CA PRO A 310 -3.37 10.76 -24.66
C PRO A 310 -3.52 9.24 -24.78
N VAL A 311 -4.20 8.78 -25.83
CA VAL A 311 -4.45 7.35 -26.11
C VAL A 311 -3.18 6.51 -26.18
N ASP A 312 -2.04 7.14 -26.46
CA ASP A 312 -0.75 6.46 -26.52
C ASP A 312 -0.33 5.90 -25.15
N TYR A 313 -0.88 6.43 -24.03
CA TYR A 313 -0.62 5.96 -22.65
C TYR A 313 -1.22 4.61 -22.29
N GLN A 314 -2.08 4.02 -23.12
CA GLN A 314 -2.73 2.74 -22.82
C GLN A 314 -1.74 1.58 -22.58
N ASN A 315 -0.52 1.67 -23.13
CA ASN A 315 0.50 0.64 -23.00
C ASN A 315 1.70 1.06 -22.15
N PHE A 316 1.62 2.22 -21.49
CA PHE A 316 2.71 2.74 -20.67
C PHE A 316 2.40 2.55 -19.17
N PRO A 317 3.44 2.36 -18.35
CA PRO A 317 3.26 2.34 -16.91
C PRO A 317 2.74 3.71 -16.44
N VAL A 318 1.88 3.69 -15.43
CA VAL A 318 1.39 4.87 -14.72
C VAL A 318 1.69 4.72 -13.24
N ILE A 319 1.64 5.83 -12.50
CA ILE A 319 1.85 5.83 -11.05
C ILE A 319 0.53 6.06 -10.36
N LEU A 320 0.14 5.13 -9.50
CA LEU A 320 -0.91 5.36 -8.52
C LEU A 320 -0.24 5.94 -7.28
N ALA A 321 -0.39 7.24 -7.06
CA ALA A 321 0.27 7.96 -5.98
C ALA A 321 -0.46 7.77 -4.66
N ASP A 322 0.29 7.40 -3.64
CA ASP A 322 -0.14 7.33 -2.25
C ASP A 322 0.08 8.66 -1.55
N THR A 323 1.21 9.31 -1.83
CA THR A 323 1.60 10.58 -1.24
C THR A 323 2.26 11.46 -2.28
N ILE A 324 1.90 12.73 -2.24
CA ILE A 324 2.43 13.75 -3.12
C ILE A 324 2.87 14.93 -2.26
N THR A 325 4.13 15.33 -2.40
CA THR A 325 4.67 16.49 -1.69
C THR A 325 5.37 17.42 -2.67
N PRO A 326 5.23 18.76 -2.52
CA PRO A 326 6.05 19.69 -3.29
C PRO A 326 7.54 19.43 -3.04
N GLY A 327 8.34 19.51 -4.10
CA GLY A 327 9.80 19.46 -4.03
C GLY A 327 10.35 20.62 -3.19
N ALA A 328 11.51 20.42 -2.58
CA ALA A 328 12.21 21.50 -1.88
C ALA A 328 12.94 22.38 -2.90
N ASP A 329 12.42 23.60 -3.11
CA ASP A 329 13.08 24.69 -3.88
C ASP A 329 14.46 25.10 -3.33
#